data_AF-A0A645E1S6-F1
#
_entry.id   AF-A0A645E1S6-F1
#
_cell.length_a   1.000
_cell.length_b   1.000
_cell.length_c   1.000
_cell.angle_alpha   90.00
_cell.angle_beta   90.00
_cell.angle_gamma   90.00
#
_symmetry.space_group_name_H-M   'P 1'
#
loop_
_entity.id
_entity.type
_entity.pdbx_description
1 polymer ?
#
loop_
_entity_poly.entity_id
_entity_poly.type
_entity_poly.pdbx_seq_one_letter_code
_entity_poly.pdbx_strand_id
1 'polypeptide(L)'
;MFQRRVMLPGFFDIDTQEQDSICQLLLVSDSEARAKESAARLARFGAQIASGVQPLDIWTLSEEALAAVRDKREIIWELIPDIGHSVSRTTACASCRC
;
A
#
# COMPACT_ATOMS: atom_id res chain seq x y z
N MET A 1 14.02 2.48 -30.09
CA MET A 1 13.32 3.07 -31.24
C MET A 1 12.81 4.44 -30.81
N PHE A 2 13.14 5.51 -31.54
CA PHE A 2 13.04 6.90 -31.06
C PHE A 2 11.58 7.36 -30.81
N GLN A 3 11.31 7.82 -29.59
CA GLN A 3 10.02 8.29 -29.13
C GLN A 3 9.80 9.75 -29.56
N ARG A 4 8.70 10.02 -30.28
CA ARG A 4 8.28 11.38 -30.64
C ARG A 4 7.84 12.11 -29.37
N ARG A 5 8.69 13.04 -28.90
CA ARG A 5 8.38 13.94 -27.78
C ARG A 5 7.33 14.95 -28.24
N VAL A 6 6.09 14.80 -27.77
CA VAL A 6 5.09 15.86 -27.85
C VAL A 6 5.19 16.65 -26.55
N MET A 7 5.63 17.90 -26.63
CA MET A 7 5.69 18.84 -25.52
C MET A 7 4.37 19.62 -25.48
N LEU A 8 3.60 19.48 -24.40
CA LEU A 8 2.48 20.37 -24.11
C LEU A 8 2.98 21.47 -23.16
N PRO A 9 2.89 22.77 -23.52
CA PRO A 9 3.37 23.84 -22.65
C PRO A 9 2.50 23.93 -21.40
N GLY A 10 3.08 23.69 -20.23
CA GLY A 10 2.41 23.87 -18.93
C GLY A 10 1.98 22.58 -18.22
N PHE A 11 2.12 21.41 -18.85
CA PHE A 11 1.96 20.10 -18.21
C PHE A 11 3.15 19.22 -18.58
N PHE A 12 4.02 18.95 -17.61
CA PHE A 12 5.03 17.92 -17.74
C PHE A 12 4.35 16.60 -17.38
N ASP A 13 4.07 15.76 -18.37
CA ASP A 13 3.67 14.37 -18.14
C ASP A 13 4.92 13.59 -17.72
N ILE A 14 5.20 13.64 -16.43
CA ILE A 14 6.10 12.70 -15.77
C ILE A 14 5.15 11.63 -15.24
N ASP A 15 4.98 10.55 -16.01
CA ASP A 15 4.86 9.18 -15.50
C ASP A 15 4.27 8.27 -16.59
N THR A 16 5.05 8.04 -17.64
CA THR A 16 5.01 6.75 -18.35
C THR A 16 6.26 5.96 -17.99
N GLN A 17 6.45 5.72 -16.69
CA GLN A 17 7.17 4.54 -16.24
C GLN A 17 6.11 3.55 -15.79
N GLU A 18 6.09 2.37 -16.40
CA GLU A 18 5.36 1.22 -15.89
C GLU A 18 5.94 0.84 -14.53
N GLN A 19 5.60 1.58 -13.48
CA GLN A 19 5.72 1.08 -12.12
C GLN A 19 4.67 0.00 -12.00
N ASP A 20 5.11 -1.24 -11.78
CA ASP A 20 4.28 -2.29 -11.20
C ASP A 20 3.71 -1.75 -9.88
N SER A 21 2.57 -1.06 -9.99
CA SER A 21 2.04 -0.24 -8.91
C SER A 21 1.35 -1.18 -7.94
N ILE A 22 1.95 -1.38 -6.77
CA ILE A 22 1.30 -2.11 -5.68
C ILE A 22 0.09 -1.28 -5.24
N CYS A 23 -1.11 -1.82 -5.39
CA CYS A 23 -2.29 -1.18 -4.84
C CYS A 23 -2.29 -1.33 -3.32
N GLN A 24 -2.68 -0.28 -2.60
CA GLN A 24 -2.89 -0.33 -1.15
C GLN A 24 -4.34 -0.05 -0.79
N LEU A 25 -4.93 -0.92 0.03
CA LEU A 25 -6.21 -0.69 0.68
C LEU A 25 -5.97 -0.42 2.17
N LEU A 26 -6.29 0.80 2.61
CA LEU A 26 -6.16 1.24 4.00
C LEU A 26 -7.54 1.31 4.66
N LEU A 27 -7.76 0.51 5.69
CA LEU A 27 -8.99 0.50 6.49
C LEU A 27 -8.72 1.22 7.81
N VAL A 28 -9.21 2.44 7.95
CA VAL A 28 -8.97 3.29 9.13
C VAL A 28 -10.12 3.17 10.12
N SER A 29 -9.80 2.96 11.40
CA SER A 29 -10.74 2.96 12.52
C SER A 29 -10.41 4.08 13.51
N ASP A 30 -11.36 4.47 14.35
CA ASP A 30 -11.17 5.47 15.40
C ASP A 30 -10.18 5.03 16.49
N SER A 31 -10.11 3.73 16.78
CA SER A 31 -9.31 3.16 17.88
C SER A 31 -8.40 2.01 17.44
N GLU A 32 -7.28 1.88 18.14
CA GLU A 32 -6.28 0.84 17.92
C GLU A 32 -6.83 -0.56 18.19
N ALA A 33 -7.73 -0.69 19.16
CA ALA A 33 -8.42 -1.94 19.44
C ALA A 33 -9.26 -2.43 18.25
N ARG A 34 -10.01 -1.52 17.60
CA ARG A 34 -10.84 -1.87 16.42
C ARG A 34 -10.01 -2.15 15.19
N ALA A 35 -8.90 -1.44 15.00
CA ALA A 35 -7.95 -1.75 13.93
C ALA A 35 -7.41 -3.18 14.07
N LYS A 36 -6.95 -3.56 15.28
CA LYS A 36 -6.49 -4.93 15.59
C LYS A 36 -7.58 -5.99 15.39
N GLU A 37 -8.79 -5.72 15.87
CA GLU A 37 -9.92 -6.64 15.69
C GLU A 37 -10.24 -6.86 14.20
N SER A 38 -10.25 -5.77 13.42
CA SER A 38 -10.48 -5.82 11.97
C SER A 38 -9.41 -6.64 11.27
N ALA A 39 -8.13 -6.43 11.63
CA ALA A 39 -7.03 -7.22 11.09
C ALA A 39 -7.21 -8.71 11.37
N ALA A 40 -7.51 -9.06 12.63
CA ALA A 40 -7.72 -10.45 13.04
C ALA A 40 -8.91 -11.09 12.32
N ARG A 41 -9.99 -10.34 12.09
CA ARG A 41 -11.16 -10.82 11.35
C ARG A 41 -10.83 -11.08 9.89
N LEU A 42 -10.11 -10.17 9.24
CA LEU A 42 -9.75 -10.27 7.82
C LEU A 42 -8.67 -11.33 7.56
N ALA A 43 -7.74 -11.53 8.50
CA ALA A 43 -6.72 -12.57 8.40
C ALA A 43 -7.31 -13.99 8.23
N ARG A 44 -8.55 -14.22 8.68
CA ARG A 44 -9.26 -15.51 8.54
C ARG A 44 -9.50 -15.92 7.08
N PHE A 45 -9.50 -14.97 6.15
CA PHE A 45 -9.65 -15.24 4.72
C PHE A 45 -8.32 -15.65 4.04
N GLY A 46 -7.19 -15.49 4.72
CA GLY A 46 -5.86 -15.84 4.19
C GLY A 46 -5.59 -15.21 2.83
N ALA A 47 -4.88 -15.92 1.95
CA ALA A 47 -4.52 -15.44 0.61
C ALA A 47 -5.74 -15.18 -0.30
N GLN A 48 -6.91 -15.72 0.01
CA GLN A 48 -8.11 -15.55 -0.82
C GLN A 48 -8.61 -14.11 -0.84
N ILE A 49 -8.35 -13.34 0.23
CA ILE A 49 -8.82 -11.95 0.36
C ILE A 49 -8.30 -11.03 -0.74
N ALA A 50 -7.13 -11.35 -1.31
CA ALA A 50 -6.48 -10.55 -2.34
C ALA A 50 -6.28 -11.34 -3.64
N SER A 51 -7.01 -12.44 -3.82
CA SER A 51 -6.95 -13.28 -5.02
C SER A 51 -7.53 -12.55 -6.23
N GLY A 52 -6.82 -12.56 -7.35
CA GLY A 52 -7.26 -11.96 -8.62
C GLY A 52 -7.04 -10.45 -8.74
N VAL A 53 -6.52 -9.80 -7.70
CA VAL A 53 -6.24 -8.35 -7.65
C VAL A 53 -4.80 -8.05 -7.24
N GLN A 54 -3.91 -9.05 -7.29
CA GLN A 54 -2.49 -8.85 -7.03
C GLN A 54 -1.85 -7.96 -8.11
N PRO A 55 -0.89 -7.08 -7.75
CA PRO A 55 -0.34 -6.86 -6.41
C PRO A 55 -1.23 -5.96 -5.52
N LEU A 56 -1.68 -6.47 -4.36
CA LEU A 56 -2.52 -5.74 -3.41
C LEU A 56 -2.06 -5.96 -1.96
N ASP A 57 -1.76 -4.84 -1.31
CA ASP A 57 -1.45 -4.73 0.10
C ASP A 57 -2.68 -4.23 0.86
N ILE A 58 -3.09 -4.96 1.90
CA ILE A 58 -4.25 -4.61 2.73
C ILE A 58 -3.76 -4.35 4.15
N TRP A 59 -4.12 -3.19 4.68
CA TRP A 59 -3.74 -2.73 6.00
C TRP A 59 -4.97 -2.23 6.77
N THR A 60 -4.96 -2.44 8.07
CA THR A 60 -5.87 -1.75 9.00
C THR A 60 -5.08 -0.83 9.90
N LEU A 61 -5.58 0.39 10.11
CA LEU A 61 -4.93 1.47 10.85
C LEU A 61 -5.91 2.06 11.87
N SER A 62 -5.38 2.76 12.86
CA SER A 62 -6.19 3.58 13.77
C SER A 62 -5.82 5.06 13.70
N GLU A 63 -6.79 5.93 13.93
CA GLU A 63 -6.56 7.36 14.12
C GLU A 63 -5.65 7.63 15.32
N GLU A 64 -5.77 6.83 16.39
CA GLU A 64 -4.86 6.86 17.55
C GLU A 64 -3.40 6.62 17.14
N ALA A 65 -3.13 5.61 16.32
CA ALA A 65 -1.79 5.32 15.84
C ALA A 65 -1.27 6.41 14.90
N LEU A 66 -2.12 6.95 14.02
CA LEU A 66 -1.78 8.09 13.17
C LEU A 66 -1.45 9.34 13.99
N ALA A 67 -2.23 9.64 15.03
CA ALA A 67 -2.02 10.78 15.91
C ALA A 67 -0.77 10.63 16.80
N ALA A 68 -0.35 9.39 17.08
CA ALA A 68 0.85 9.11 17.87
C ALA A 68 2.16 9.29 17.10
N VAL A 69 2.12 9.46 15.77
CA VAL A 69 3.29 9.65 14.92
C VAL A 69 3.95 10.99 15.22
N ARG A 70 5.17 10.95 15.77
CA ARG A 70 5.95 12.16 16.09
C ARG A 70 6.95 12.53 15.01
N ASP A 71 7.51 11.52 14.37
CA ASP A 71 8.52 11.70 13.33
C ASP A 71 7.86 11.82 11.97
N LYS A 72 8.18 12.89 11.25
CA LYS A 72 7.72 13.08 9.88
C LYS A 72 8.33 12.00 9.00
N ARG A 73 7.48 11.28 8.27
CA ARG A 73 7.89 10.36 7.19
C ARG A 73 7.83 11.10 5.86
N GLU A 74 8.74 10.78 4.94
CA GLU A 74 8.76 11.44 3.63
C GLU A 74 7.64 10.91 2.72
N ILE A 75 7.32 9.62 2.86
CA ILE A 75 6.29 8.94 2.08
C ILE A 75 5.44 8.02 2.96
N ILE A 76 4.18 7.83 2.57
CA ILE A 76 3.22 6.99 3.29
C ILE A 76 3.69 5.53 3.42
N TRP A 77 4.45 5.03 2.44
CA TRP A 77 5.00 3.67 2.41
C TRP A 77 5.97 3.36 3.55
N GLU A 78 6.65 4.38 4.09
CA GLU A 78 7.51 4.24 5.27
C GLU A 78 6.70 4.26 6.57
N LEU A 79 5.55 4.93 6.55
CA LEU A 79 4.72 5.11 7.73
C LEU A 79 3.88 3.86 8.04
N ILE A 80 3.20 3.33 7.02
CA ILE A 80 2.20 2.28 7.18
C ILE A 80 2.76 1.02 7.87
N PRO A 81 3.97 0.51 7.54
CA PRO A 81 4.55 -0.65 8.22
C PRO A 81 4.78 -0.44 9.72
N ASP A 82 4.94 0.79 10.18
CA ASP A 82 5.24 1.11 11.58
C ASP A 82 3.97 1.19 12.43
N ILE A 83 2.85 1.61 11.85
CA ILE A 83 1.61 1.90 12.60
C ILE A 83 0.43 0.99 12.24
N GLY A 84 0.54 0.24 11.13
CA GLY A 84 -0.56 -0.55 10.58
C GLY A 84 -0.46 -2.03 10.91
N HIS A 85 -1.63 -2.66 11.01
CA HIS A 85 -1.74 -4.12 11.07
C HIS A 85 -1.92 -4.65 9.66
N SER A 86 -0.98 -5.49 9.23
CA SER A 86 -1.02 -6.08 7.91
C SER A 86 -2.04 -7.22 7.85
N VAL A 87 -2.88 -7.18 6.82
CA VAL A 87 -3.87 -8.24 6.51
C VAL A 87 -3.39 -9.09 5.33
N SER A 88 -2.85 -8.45 4.30
CA SER A 88 -2.26 -9.10 3.12
C SER A 88 -1.09 -8.27 2.64
N ARG A 89 -0.01 -8.93 2.21
CA ARG A 89 1.15 -8.28 1.57
C ARG A 89 1.49 -9.00 0.29
N THR A 90 1.78 -8.23 -0.72
CA THR A 90 2.44 -8.69 -1.93
C THR A 90 3.83 -9.18 -1.54
N THR A 91 4.05 -10.49 -1.58
CA THR A 91 5.41 -11.03 -1.47
C THR A 91 6.10 -10.81 -2.81
N ALA A 92 7.21 -10.07 -2.82
CA ALA A 92 8.09 -10.05 -3.99
C ALA A 92 8.36 -11.49 -4.41
N CYS A 93 8.04 -11.82 -5.65
CA CYS A 93 8.12 -13.19 -6.12
C CYS A 93 9.54 -13.73 -5.93
N ALA A 94 9.72 -14.75 -5.07
CA ALA A 94 11.01 -15.41 -4.88
C ALA A 94 11.50 -16.13 -6.15
N SER A 95 10.68 -16.19 -7.22
CA SER A 95 11.05 -16.74 -8.52
C SER A 95 11.72 -15.75 -9.46
N CYS A 96 11.91 -14.47 -9.10
CA CYS A 96 12.79 -13.55 -9.84
C CYS A 96 14.27 -13.81 -9.47
N ARG A 97 14.72 -15.05 -9.69
CA ARG A 97 16.12 -15.41 -9.91
C ARG A 97 16.18 -16.11 -11.26
N CYS A 98 16.29 -15.34 -12.34
CA CYS A 98 16.80 -15.74 -13.65
C CYS A 98 17.21 -14.47 -14.40
#